data_AF-A0A7D6ZFB1-F1
#
_entry.id   AF-A0A7D6ZFB1-F1
#
_cell.length_a   1.000
_cell.length_b   1.000
_cell.length_c   1.000
_cell.angle_alpha   90.00
_cell.angle_beta   90.00
_cell.angle_gamma   90.00
#
_symmetry.space_group_name_H-M   'P 1'
#
loop_
_entity.id
_entity.type
_entity.pdbx_description
1 polymer ?
#
loop_
_entity_poly.entity_id
_entity_poly.type
_entity_poly.pdbx_seq_one_letter_code
_entity_poly.pdbx_strand_id
1 'polypeptide(L)'
;MTLKPDVAASTDASPHWRAAADERMPELGKFSRTNILTWLAGRAGGRIGGGGRIKVLEAMGRSGAMALGYAPLGIRLVLRSKLTRVDCELATLRTAWNAGARYEWHHHVYAARLSGLSLRTVERVTAGPDAEGWTEHQRLLLRAVDELHADRMIGDATFEGLSGHLSAAQIADLCMLVGHYEMLAMLLKTHGVEPEPGMWRRGPLKWVRDEASGDGLAPSWLPTFNRYITNPFTRLYAGKIPPYSVIHHRGRKSGRPFATPVVANYRDGLLIVPLPYGSKSDWLRNVKAAGGGEATYRRQTRKFANPRVVDAAGATELPEQVRRYTRLVQVMVADLVD
;
A
#
# COMPACT_ATOMS: atom_id res chain seq x y z
N MET A 1 21.30 5.66 20.63
CA MET A 1 20.40 5.59 19.44
C MET A 1 19.10 6.30 19.80
N THR A 2 18.98 7.58 19.44
CA THR A 2 17.82 8.41 19.73
C THR A 2 16.65 7.95 18.86
N LEU A 3 15.52 7.61 19.47
CA LEU A 3 14.33 7.17 18.74
C LEU A 3 13.78 8.33 17.92
N LYS A 4 13.34 8.06 16.68
CA LYS A 4 12.69 9.09 15.86
C LYS A 4 11.33 9.46 16.47
N PRO A 5 10.97 10.75 16.50
CA PRO A 5 9.68 11.19 17.00
C PRO A 5 8.56 10.56 16.16
N ASP A 6 7.44 10.24 16.82
CA ASP A 6 6.25 9.74 16.14
C ASP A 6 5.76 10.81 15.14
N VAL A 7 5.53 10.40 13.90
CA VAL A 7 5.10 11.27 12.80
C VAL A 7 3.67 11.77 12.98
N ALA A 8 2.88 11.09 13.81
CA ALA A 8 1.56 11.54 14.24
C ALA A 8 1.60 12.20 15.63
N ALA A 9 2.78 12.35 16.27
CA ALA A 9 2.90 12.86 17.64
C ALA A 9 2.19 14.19 17.86
N SER A 10 2.29 15.11 16.89
CA SER A 10 1.67 16.43 16.97
C SER A 10 0.14 16.37 17.04
N THR A 11 -0.45 15.27 16.55
CA THR A 11 -1.90 15.03 16.56
C THR A 11 -2.34 13.97 17.55
N ASP A 12 -1.41 13.18 18.10
CA ASP A 12 -1.74 11.97 18.88
C ASP A 12 -2.53 12.29 20.16
N ALA A 13 -2.13 13.36 20.86
CA ALA A 13 -2.78 13.84 22.07
C ALA A 13 -3.95 14.81 21.80
N SER A 14 -4.41 14.94 20.56
CA SER A 14 -5.47 15.88 20.22
C SER A 14 -6.80 15.49 20.88
N PRO A 15 -7.53 16.42 21.52
CA PRO A 15 -8.87 16.17 22.05
C PRO A 15 -9.91 15.93 20.95
N HIS A 16 -9.51 16.09 19.68
CA HIS A 16 -10.32 15.85 18.49
C HIS A 16 -10.76 14.39 18.34
N TRP A 17 -9.97 13.44 18.84
CA TRP A 17 -10.28 12.02 18.71
C TRP A 17 -11.53 11.64 19.50
N ARG A 18 -12.43 10.88 18.88
CA ARG A 18 -13.65 10.38 19.52
C ARG A 18 -13.74 8.88 19.32
N ALA A 19 -13.58 8.09 20.37
CA ALA A 19 -13.76 6.65 20.33
C ALA A 19 -14.53 6.17 21.56
N ALA A 20 -14.92 4.90 21.58
CA ALA A 20 -15.37 4.27 22.81
C ALA A 20 -14.31 4.43 23.92
N ALA A 21 -14.75 4.71 25.15
CA ALA A 21 -13.86 4.94 26.29
C ALA A 21 -12.93 3.74 26.58
N ASP A 22 -13.40 2.53 26.30
CA ASP A 22 -12.66 1.29 26.47
C ASP A 22 -12.55 0.55 25.14
N GLU A 23 -11.45 -0.18 24.94
CA GLU A 23 -11.34 -1.17 23.86
C GLU A 23 -12.41 -2.25 24.09
N ARG A 24 -13.52 -2.19 23.34
CA ARG A 24 -14.65 -3.14 23.44
C ARG A 24 -14.36 -4.46 22.73
N MET A 25 -13.16 -4.60 22.18
CA MET A 25 -12.67 -5.82 21.57
C MET A 25 -11.29 -6.21 22.12
N PRO A 26 -11.16 -6.43 23.45
CA PRO A 26 -9.88 -6.81 24.04
C PRO A 26 -9.38 -8.19 23.53
N GLU A 27 -10.26 -8.95 22.89
CA GLU A 27 -10.05 -10.28 22.34
C GLU A 27 -9.67 -10.34 20.85
N LEU A 28 -9.39 -9.18 20.23
CA LEU A 28 -8.83 -9.15 18.88
C LEU A 28 -7.50 -9.94 18.84
N GLY A 29 -7.46 -10.97 18.00
CA GLY A 29 -6.29 -11.83 17.84
C GLY A 29 -6.31 -13.14 18.64
N LYS A 30 -7.43 -13.54 19.26
CA LYS A 30 -7.64 -14.89 19.81
C LYS A 30 -8.11 -15.86 18.70
N PHE A 31 -7.30 -16.90 18.45
CA PHE A 31 -7.53 -17.94 17.43
C PHE A 31 -8.91 -18.61 17.53
N SER A 32 -9.48 -18.71 18.73
CA SER A 32 -10.77 -19.37 18.98
C SER A 32 -12.01 -18.61 18.46
N ARG A 33 -11.88 -17.35 18.04
CA ARG A 33 -13.00 -16.48 17.64
C ARG A 33 -12.76 -15.71 16.34
N THR A 34 -11.66 -15.99 15.63
CA THR A 34 -11.35 -15.44 14.31
C THR A 34 -11.09 -16.59 13.35
N ASN A 35 -11.64 -16.50 12.13
CA ASN A 35 -11.24 -17.37 11.02
C ASN A 35 -9.70 -17.34 10.89
N ILE A 36 -9.06 -18.51 10.75
CA ILE A 36 -7.60 -18.67 10.64
C ILE A 36 -6.96 -17.76 9.58
N LEU A 37 -7.64 -17.52 8.46
CA LEU A 37 -7.20 -16.64 7.39
C LEU A 37 -7.22 -15.17 7.84
N THR A 38 -8.27 -14.77 8.56
CA THR A 38 -8.43 -13.42 9.11
C THR A 38 -7.44 -13.16 10.25
N TRP A 39 -7.19 -14.17 11.10
CA TRP A 39 -6.20 -14.14 12.17
C TRP A 39 -4.76 -14.01 11.63
N LEU A 40 -4.43 -14.79 10.58
CA LEU A 40 -3.14 -14.69 9.90
C LEU A 40 -2.98 -13.35 9.18
N ALA A 41 -4.03 -12.84 8.51
CA ALA A 41 -4.01 -11.56 7.83
C ALA A 41 -3.84 -10.37 8.80
N GLY A 42 -4.53 -10.38 9.94
CA GLY A 42 -4.39 -9.36 11.00
C GLY A 42 -2.99 -9.35 11.60
N ARG A 43 -2.47 -10.50 12.04
CA ARG A 43 -1.13 -10.61 12.63
C ARG A 43 -0.01 -10.23 11.66
N ALA A 44 -0.23 -10.45 10.38
CA ALA A 44 0.76 -10.20 9.36
C ALA A 44 0.69 -8.76 8.82
N GLY A 45 -0.50 -8.20 8.68
CA GLY A 45 -0.71 -6.78 8.39
C GLY A 45 -0.17 -5.87 9.50
N GLY A 46 -0.31 -6.26 10.77
CA GLY A 46 0.22 -5.49 11.90
C GLY A 46 1.71 -5.25 11.82
N ARG A 47 2.44 -6.30 11.48
CA ARG A 47 3.89 -6.24 11.29
C ARG A 47 4.29 -5.36 10.10
N ILE A 48 3.41 -5.11 9.13
CA ILE A 48 3.61 -4.21 8.00
C ILE A 48 3.35 -2.75 8.41
N GLY A 49 2.35 -2.49 9.24
CA GLY A 49 2.05 -1.15 9.76
C GLY A 49 3.06 -0.63 10.78
N GLY A 50 3.90 -1.50 11.35
CA GLY A 50 4.77 -1.19 12.48
C GLY A 50 4.15 -1.59 13.84
N GLY A 51 2.91 -2.06 13.83
CA GLY A 51 2.27 -2.68 14.99
C GLY A 51 2.64 -4.15 15.18
N GLY A 52 2.04 -4.77 16.21
CA GLY A 52 2.05 -6.23 16.36
C GLY A 52 0.97 -6.93 15.52
N ARG A 53 -0.16 -6.25 15.23
CA ARG A 53 -1.40 -6.76 14.59
C ARG A 53 -2.10 -5.62 13.81
N ILE A 54 -2.85 -5.89 12.73
CA ILE A 54 -3.82 -4.95 12.11
C ILE A 54 -5.17 -5.36 12.70
N LYS A 55 -5.72 -4.51 13.55
CA LYS A 55 -6.96 -4.76 14.26
C LYS A 55 -8.21 -4.68 13.35
N VAL A 56 -8.12 -4.00 12.20
CA VAL A 56 -9.24 -3.80 11.25
C VAL A 56 -9.83 -5.11 10.72
N LEU A 57 -9.00 -5.98 10.14
CA LEU A 57 -9.48 -7.23 9.53
C LEU A 57 -10.01 -8.20 10.59
N GLU A 58 -9.44 -8.16 11.79
CA GLU A 58 -9.90 -8.96 12.94
C GLU A 58 -11.23 -8.43 13.49
N ALA A 59 -11.44 -7.11 13.50
CA ALA A 59 -12.71 -6.50 13.89
C ALA A 59 -13.86 -6.96 12.98
N MET A 60 -13.61 -6.98 11.66
CA MET A 60 -14.57 -7.51 10.67
C MET A 60 -14.76 -9.02 10.77
N GLY A 61 -13.73 -9.76 11.21
CA GLY A 61 -13.74 -11.21 11.32
C GLY A 61 -14.81 -11.81 12.23
N ARG A 62 -15.39 -11.03 13.16
CA ARG A 62 -16.50 -11.48 14.02
C ARG A 62 -17.81 -11.72 13.26
N SER A 63 -17.98 -11.09 12.09
CA SER A 63 -19.14 -11.31 11.22
C SER A 63 -18.93 -12.46 10.21
N GLY A 64 -17.87 -13.26 10.37
CA GLY A 64 -17.58 -14.38 9.50
C GLY A 64 -16.98 -13.96 8.15
N ALA A 65 -17.74 -14.16 7.06
CA ALA A 65 -17.25 -13.97 5.70
C ALA A 65 -17.13 -12.51 5.25
N MET A 66 -17.57 -11.53 6.04
CA MET A 66 -17.55 -10.10 5.65
C MET A 66 -16.16 -9.61 5.26
N ALA A 67 -15.11 -10.06 5.96
CA ALA A 67 -13.73 -9.69 5.61
C ALA A 67 -13.33 -10.14 4.20
N LEU A 68 -13.91 -11.25 3.69
CA LEU A 68 -13.66 -11.76 2.34
C LEU A 68 -14.36 -10.91 1.27
N GLY A 69 -15.55 -10.39 1.56
CA GLY A 69 -16.27 -9.47 0.67
C GLY A 69 -15.71 -8.03 0.69
N TYR A 70 -15.22 -7.60 1.84
CA TYR A 70 -14.65 -6.27 2.04
C TYR A 70 -13.26 -6.10 1.40
N ALA A 71 -12.38 -7.10 1.51
CA ALA A 71 -11.00 -6.98 1.06
C ALA A 71 -10.84 -6.63 -0.45
N PRO A 72 -11.61 -7.22 -1.39
CA PRO A 72 -11.57 -6.82 -2.80
C PRO A 72 -11.91 -5.34 -3.03
N LEU A 73 -12.88 -4.80 -2.28
CA LEU A 73 -13.27 -3.39 -2.34
C LEU A 73 -12.11 -2.49 -1.89
N GLY A 74 -11.51 -2.78 -0.73
CA GLY A 74 -10.34 -2.04 -0.24
C GLY A 74 -9.16 -2.07 -1.21
N ILE A 75 -8.87 -3.23 -1.81
CA ILE A 75 -7.83 -3.36 -2.84
C ILE A 75 -8.15 -2.49 -4.07
N ARG A 76 -9.40 -2.48 -4.54
CA ARG A 76 -9.81 -1.67 -5.69
C ARG A 76 -9.67 -0.17 -5.40
N LEU A 77 -10.10 0.29 -4.23
CA LEU A 77 -10.11 1.70 -3.86
C LEU A 77 -8.72 2.24 -3.48
N VAL A 78 -7.82 1.41 -2.96
CA VAL A 78 -6.52 1.87 -2.44
C VAL A 78 -5.35 1.52 -3.35
N LEU A 79 -5.33 0.32 -3.95
CA LEU A 79 -4.21 -0.15 -4.78
C LEU A 79 -4.48 -0.02 -6.28
N ARG A 80 -5.75 0.02 -6.69
CA ARG A 80 -6.17 0.13 -8.10
C ARG A 80 -7.08 1.34 -8.33
N SER A 81 -6.95 2.36 -7.49
CA SER A 81 -7.70 3.61 -7.66
C SER A 81 -7.35 4.29 -8.97
N LYS A 82 -8.30 5.02 -9.55
CA LYS A 82 -8.04 5.97 -10.63
C LYS A 82 -7.51 7.31 -10.10
N LEU A 83 -7.67 7.58 -8.80
CA LEU A 83 -7.02 8.70 -8.14
C LEU A 83 -5.52 8.45 -8.03
N THR A 84 -4.74 9.53 -7.98
CA THR A 84 -3.32 9.40 -7.67
C THR A 84 -3.15 8.92 -6.24
N ARG A 85 -1.99 8.33 -5.93
CA ARG A 85 -1.72 7.91 -4.55
C ARG A 85 -1.75 9.10 -3.57
N VAL A 86 -1.28 10.27 -4.00
CA VAL A 86 -1.32 11.50 -3.20
C VAL A 86 -2.76 11.93 -2.92
N ASP A 87 -3.64 11.91 -3.92
CA ASP A 87 -5.05 12.26 -3.74
C ASP A 87 -5.76 11.27 -2.81
N CYS A 88 -5.51 9.96 -2.97
CA CYS A 88 -6.04 8.95 -2.07
C CYS A 88 -5.66 9.24 -0.61
N GLU A 89 -4.37 9.50 -0.34
CA GLU A 89 -3.92 9.73 1.03
C GLU A 89 -4.42 11.05 1.60
N LEU A 90 -4.50 12.13 0.82
CA LEU A 90 -5.09 13.39 1.27
C LEU A 90 -6.57 13.22 1.61
N ALA A 91 -7.33 12.57 0.73
CA ALA A 91 -8.76 12.33 0.94
C ALA A 91 -8.99 11.43 2.16
N THR A 92 -8.21 10.35 2.31
CA THR A 92 -8.30 9.47 3.47
C THR A 92 -7.90 10.15 4.77
N LEU A 93 -6.80 10.92 4.79
CA LEU A 93 -6.39 11.68 5.98
C LEU A 93 -7.49 12.67 6.39
N ARG A 94 -8.07 13.41 5.44
CA ARG A 94 -9.14 14.37 5.74
C ARG A 94 -10.40 13.66 6.21
N THR A 95 -10.75 12.52 5.61
CA THR A 95 -11.89 11.69 6.05
C THR A 95 -11.68 11.19 7.48
N ALA A 96 -10.51 10.63 7.79
CA ALA A 96 -10.17 10.14 9.12
C ALA A 96 -10.17 11.26 10.16
N TRP A 97 -9.69 12.46 9.79
CA TRP A 97 -9.78 13.65 10.61
C TRP A 97 -11.26 14.00 10.85
N ASN A 98 -12.07 14.23 9.81
CA ASN A 98 -13.47 14.60 9.96
C ASN A 98 -14.27 13.59 10.80
N ALA A 99 -14.01 12.29 10.58
CA ALA A 99 -14.62 11.21 11.34
C ALA A 99 -14.08 11.07 12.78
N GLY A 100 -13.01 11.77 13.17
CA GLY A 100 -12.35 11.61 14.48
C GLY A 100 -11.76 10.21 14.68
N ALA A 101 -11.33 9.56 13.61
CA ALA A 101 -10.87 8.17 13.58
C ALA A 101 -9.34 8.07 13.75
N ARG A 102 -8.89 8.10 15.01
CA ARG A 102 -7.46 8.06 15.38
C ARG A 102 -6.71 6.89 14.73
N TYR A 103 -7.28 5.68 14.76
CA TYR A 103 -6.66 4.49 14.15
C TYR A 103 -6.31 4.68 12.67
N GLU A 104 -7.28 5.18 11.90
CA GLU A 104 -7.13 5.38 10.47
C GLU A 104 -6.16 6.52 10.18
N TRP A 105 -6.30 7.63 10.90
CA TRP A 105 -5.37 8.76 10.80
C TRP A 105 -3.93 8.29 10.96
N HIS A 106 -3.62 7.57 12.03
CA HIS A 106 -2.26 7.08 12.27
C HIS A 106 -1.75 6.23 11.12
N HIS A 107 -2.50 5.21 10.69
CA HIS A 107 -2.09 4.34 9.58
C HIS A 107 -1.87 5.11 8.27
N HIS A 108 -2.72 6.11 8.01
CA HIS A 108 -2.64 6.90 6.78
C HIS A 108 -1.62 8.02 6.84
N VAL A 109 -1.20 8.50 8.00
CA VAL A 109 0.00 9.35 8.11
C VAL A 109 1.21 8.58 7.59
N TYR A 110 1.38 7.31 7.95
CA TYR A 110 2.48 6.50 7.43
C TYR A 110 2.38 6.27 5.92
N ALA A 111 1.19 5.93 5.43
CA ALA A 111 0.96 5.67 4.02
C ALA A 111 1.10 6.95 3.15
N ALA A 112 0.67 8.10 3.66
CA ALA A 112 0.90 9.43 3.08
C ALA A 112 2.39 9.74 2.93
N ARG A 113 3.18 9.50 3.97
CA ARG A 113 4.64 9.70 3.94
C ARG A 113 5.28 8.81 2.88
N LEU A 114 4.88 7.53 2.82
CA LEU A 114 5.29 6.57 1.79
C LEU A 114 5.01 7.04 0.36
N SER A 115 3.96 7.85 0.20
CA SER A 115 3.52 8.39 -1.08
C SER A 115 4.19 9.72 -1.44
N GLY A 116 5.05 10.24 -0.57
CA GLY A 116 5.82 11.47 -0.77
C GLY A 116 5.25 12.72 -0.10
N LEU A 117 4.14 12.63 0.64
CA LEU A 117 3.57 13.79 1.35
C LEU A 117 4.48 14.24 2.49
N SER A 118 4.70 15.56 2.63
CA SER A 118 5.50 16.12 3.72
C SER A 118 4.75 16.05 5.07
N LEU A 119 5.45 16.03 6.21
CA LEU A 119 4.78 16.13 7.52
C LEU A 119 3.99 17.42 7.64
N ARG A 120 4.55 18.54 7.16
CA ARG A 120 3.84 19.83 7.09
C ARG A 120 2.55 19.73 6.29
N THR A 121 2.54 18.96 5.20
CA THR A 121 1.33 18.73 4.40
C THR A 121 0.30 17.92 5.16
N VAL A 122 0.73 16.85 5.84
CA VAL A 122 -0.15 16.03 6.69
C VAL A 122 -0.76 16.87 7.82
N GLU A 123 0.06 17.66 8.52
CA GLU A 123 -0.41 18.56 9.58
C GLU A 123 -1.40 19.59 9.03
N ARG A 124 -1.15 20.14 7.84
CA ARG A 124 -2.09 21.08 7.21
C ARG A 124 -3.47 20.48 6.95
N VAL A 125 -3.59 19.17 6.72
CA VAL A 125 -4.90 18.50 6.54
C VAL A 125 -5.84 18.73 7.74
N THR A 126 -5.28 18.84 8.95
CA THR A 126 -6.04 19.13 10.17
C THR A 126 -6.70 20.51 10.17
N ALA A 127 -6.09 21.49 9.48
CA ALA A 127 -6.59 22.86 9.36
C ALA A 127 -7.65 23.03 8.26
N GLY A 128 -7.81 22.02 7.39
CA GLY A 128 -8.85 21.98 6.36
C GLY A 128 -8.51 22.68 5.04
N PRO A 129 -9.49 22.77 4.13
CA PRO A 129 -9.29 23.20 2.74
C PRO A 129 -8.90 24.68 2.60
N ASP A 130 -9.22 25.50 3.60
CA ASP A 130 -8.96 26.95 3.58
C ASP A 130 -7.56 27.32 4.08
N ALA A 131 -6.79 26.34 4.57
CA ALA A 131 -5.42 26.57 5.01
C ALA A 131 -4.50 26.99 3.85
N GLU A 132 -3.59 27.92 4.12
CA GLU A 132 -2.68 28.42 3.10
C GLU A 132 -1.70 27.35 2.58
N GLY A 133 -1.39 27.44 1.29
CA GLY A 133 -0.39 26.61 0.62
C GLY A 133 -0.91 25.31 0.02
N TRP A 134 -2.24 25.13 -0.07
CA TRP A 134 -2.85 24.16 -0.97
C TRP A 134 -2.84 24.64 -2.41
N THR A 135 -2.54 23.72 -3.33
CA THR A 135 -2.90 23.92 -4.75
C THR A 135 -4.42 23.94 -4.90
N GLU A 136 -4.93 24.49 -6.00
CA GLU A 136 -6.37 24.53 -6.28
C GLU A 136 -6.99 23.13 -6.25
N HIS A 137 -6.39 22.18 -6.97
CA HIS A 137 -6.80 20.78 -6.96
C HIS A 137 -6.88 20.18 -5.55
N GLN A 138 -5.87 20.41 -4.71
CA GLN A 138 -5.86 19.86 -3.34
C GLN A 138 -6.92 20.50 -2.45
N ARG A 139 -7.14 21.82 -2.57
CA ARG A 139 -8.18 22.52 -1.83
C ARG A 139 -9.56 22.00 -2.21
N LEU A 140 -9.84 21.86 -3.51
CA LEU A 140 -11.09 21.30 -4.01
C LEU A 140 -11.29 19.85 -3.57
N LEU A 141 -10.23 19.02 -3.61
CA LEU A 141 -10.28 17.64 -3.13
C LEU A 141 -10.64 17.57 -1.64
N LEU A 142 -9.98 18.39 -0.80
CA LEU A 142 -10.25 18.43 0.64
C LEU A 142 -11.64 18.97 0.95
N ARG A 143 -12.10 19.97 0.18
CA ARG A 143 -13.45 20.53 0.32
C ARG A 143 -14.51 19.51 -0.06
N ALA A 144 -14.32 18.75 -1.14
CA ALA A 144 -15.24 17.67 -1.50
C ALA A 144 -15.31 16.59 -0.42
N VAL A 145 -14.21 16.29 0.27
CA VAL A 145 -14.22 15.36 1.41
C VAL A 145 -15.02 15.92 2.59
N ASP A 146 -14.92 17.23 2.85
CA ASP A 146 -15.72 17.91 3.88
C ASP A 146 -17.21 17.87 3.56
N GLU A 147 -17.59 18.19 2.32
CA GLU A 147 -18.98 18.15 1.83
C GLU A 147 -19.54 16.72 1.82
N LEU A 148 -18.77 15.72 1.36
CA LEU A 148 -19.18 14.32 1.43
C LEU A 148 -19.38 13.84 2.87
N HIS A 149 -18.59 14.33 3.81
CA HIS A 149 -18.73 14.03 5.23
C HIS A 149 -19.96 14.69 5.86
N ALA A 150 -20.23 15.94 5.51
CA ALA A 150 -21.33 16.72 6.08
C ALA A 150 -22.68 16.37 5.44
N ASP A 151 -22.73 16.37 4.10
CA ASP A 151 -23.96 16.43 3.32
C ASP A 151 -24.21 15.17 2.48
N ARG A 152 -23.23 14.25 2.44
CA ARG A 152 -23.28 13.03 1.60
C ARG A 152 -23.34 13.31 0.10
N MET A 153 -22.94 14.51 -0.31
CA MET A 153 -22.83 14.96 -1.69
C MET A 153 -21.68 15.94 -1.85
N ILE A 154 -21.19 16.11 -3.07
CA ILE A 154 -20.28 17.21 -3.43
C ILE A 154 -21.17 18.34 -3.95
N GLY A 155 -20.99 19.56 -3.45
CA GLY A 155 -21.75 20.74 -3.88
C GLY A 155 -21.38 21.18 -5.30
N ASP A 156 -22.30 21.86 -5.98
CA ASP A 156 -22.17 22.18 -7.41
C ASP A 156 -20.87 22.93 -7.75
N ALA A 157 -20.52 23.95 -6.97
CA ALA A 157 -19.30 24.73 -7.20
C ALA A 157 -18.01 23.88 -7.03
N THR A 158 -17.99 23.01 -6.02
CA THR A 158 -16.86 22.11 -5.77
C THR A 158 -16.79 21.02 -6.84
N PHE A 159 -17.93 20.50 -7.28
CA PHE A 159 -18.01 19.51 -8.35
C PHE A 159 -17.55 20.08 -9.70
N GLU A 160 -17.97 21.30 -10.03
CA GLU A 160 -17.54 22.00 -11.25
C GLU A 160 -16.03 22.25 -11.24
N GLY A 161 -15.48 22.76 -10.12
CA GLY A 161 -14.05 22.95 -9.96
C GLY A 161 -13.25 21.64 -10.07
N LEU A 162 -13.70 20.59 -9.38
CA LEU A 162 -13.06 19.28 -9.44
C LEU A 162 -13.11 18.67 -10.84
N SER A 163 -14.17 18.90 -11.61
CA SER A 163 -14.32 18.37 -12.97
C SER A 163 -13.28 18.95 -13.94
N GLY A 164 -12.67 20.10 -13.61
CA GLY A 164 -11.51 20.64 -14.32
C GLY A 164 -10.20 19.88 -14.06
N HIS A 165 -10.14 19.07 -13.00
CA HIS A 165 -8.93 18.35 -12.57
C HIS A 165 -9.08 16.82 -12.58
N LEU A 166 -10.30 16.31 -12.38
CA LEU A 166 -10.62 14.90 -12.23
C LEU A 166 -11.67 14.50 -13.27
N SER A 167 -11.46 13.34 -13.88
CA SER A 167 -12.51 12.70 -14.70
C SER A 167 -13.69 12.24 -13.84
N ALA A 168 -14.86 12.07 -14.45
CA ALA A 168 -16.04 11.52 -13.78
C ALA A 168 -15.76 10.17 -13.06
N ALA A 169 -14.91 9.33 -13.63
CA ALA A 169 -14.52 8.06 -13.01
C ALA A 169 -13.61 8.24 -11.77
N GLN A 170 -12.80 9.30 -11.74
CA GLN A 170 -12.00 9.65 -10.55
C GLN A 170 -12.86 10.28 -9.45
N ILE A 171 -13.85 11.10 -9.82
CA ILE A 171 -14.82 11.62 -8.85
C ILE A 171 -15.65 10.48 -8.25
N ALA A 172 -16.06 9.50 -9.05
CA ALA A 172 -16.72 8.29 -8.53
C ALA A 172 -15.82 7.49 -7.57
N ASP A 173 -14.54 7.27 -7.93
CA ASP A 173 -13.57 6.62 -7.05
C ASP A 173 -13.35 7.44 -5.75
N LEU A 174 -13.41 8.78 -5.79
CA LEU A 174 -13.34 9.66 -4.61
C LEU A 174 -14.52 9.43 -3.67
N CYS A 175 -15.76 9.47 -4.17
CA CYS A 175 -16.95 9.21 -3.36
C CYS A 175 -16.88 7.84 -2.68
N MET A 176 -16.48 6.81 -3.43
CA MET A 176 -16.32 5.45 -2.91
C MET A 176 -15.21 5.35 -1.87
N LEU A 177 -14.10 6.07 -2.05
CA LEU A 177 -12.98 6.11 -1.11
C LEU A 177 -13.39 6.76 0.21
N VAL A 178 -14.05 7.92 0.16
CA VAL A 178 -14.53 8.62 1.37
C VAL A 178 -15.53 7.74 2.12
N GLY A 179 -16.56 7.22 1.46
CA GLY A 179 -17.55 6.35 2.09
C GLY A 179 -16.93 5.06 2.67
N HIS A 180 -15.89 4.51 2.03
CA HIS A 180 -15.17 3.35 2.55
C HIS A 180 -14.50 3.64 3.90
N TYR A 181 -13.82 4.77 4.03
CA TYR A 181 -13.17 5.16 5.27
C TYR A 181 -14.16 5.66 6.33
N GLU A 182 -15.29 6.25 5.95
CA GLU A 182 -16.34 6.55 6.93
C GLU A 182 -16.98 5.29 7.54
N MET A 183 -17.28 4.29 6.70
CA MET A 183 -17.77 2.99 7.16
C MET A 183 -16.75 2.32 8.09
N LEU A 184 -15.47 2.41 7.75
CA LEU A 184 -14.41 1.82 8.56
C LEU A 184 -14.20 2.57 9.89
N ALA A 185 -14.25 3.91 9.87
CA ALA A 185 -14.27 4.74 11.07
C ALA A 185 -15.37 4.33 12.04
N MET A 186 -16.59 4.09 11.55
CA MET A 186 -17.71 3.63 12.39
C MET A 186 -17.36 2.32 13.11
N LEU A 187 -16.83 1.33 12.39
CA LEU A 187 -16.43 0.05 12.96
C LEU A 187 -15.36 0.24 14.04
N LEU A 188 -14.27 0.95 13.71
CA LEU A 188 -13.10 1.07 14.58
C LEU A 188 -13.40 1.86 15.84
N LYS A 189 -14.10 3.00 15.70
CA LYS A 189 -14.47 3.86 16.83
C LYS A 189 -15.49 3.18 17.75
N THR A 190 -16.49 2.49 17.19
CA THR A 190 -17.49 1.74 17.98
C THR A 190 -16.83 0.70 18.87
N HIS A 191 -15.74 0.10 18.37
CA HIS A 191 -15.01 -0.95 19.03
C HIS A 191 -13.84 -0.48 19.90
N GLY A 192 -13.56 0.83 19.95
CA GLY A 192 -12.45 1.39 20.72
C GLY A 192 -11.09 0.88 20.23
N VAL A 193 -10.93 0.71 18.91
CA VAL A 193 -9.71 0.18 18.32
C VAL A 193 -8.63 1.25 18.31
N GLU A 194 -7.63 1.10 19.17
CA GLU A 194 -6.51 2.04 19.25
C GLU A 194 -5.33 1.66 18.35
N PRO A 195 -4.59 2.66 17.79
CA PRO A 195 -3.36 2.43 17.05
C PRO A 195 -2.36 1.62 17.89
N GLU A 196 -1.58 0.77 17.22
CA GLU A 196 -0.63 -0.09 17.89
C GLU A 196 0.53 0.71 18.52
N PRO A 197 0.86 0.52 19.82
CA PRO A 197 1.96 1.23 20.46
C PRO A 197 3.30 1.00 19.75
N GLY A 198 4.04 2.08 19.48
CA GLY A 198 5.34 1.99 18.84
C GLY A 198 5.28 1.67 17.34
N MET A 199 4.13 1.83 16.70
CA MET A 199 3.97 1.74 15.24
C MET A 199 5.05 2.55 14.49
N TRP A 200 5.32 3.76 14.97
CA TRP A 200 6.36 4.67 14.46
C TRP A 200 7.79 4.14 14.60
N ARG A 201 8.06 3.25 15.56
CA ARG A 201 9.40 2.65 15.76
C ARG A 201 9.69 1.50 14.80
N ARG A 202 8.64 0.96 14.19
CA ARG A 202 8.67 -0.29 13.42
C ARG A 202 8.09 -0.14 12.01
N GLY A 203 7.70 1.08 11.63
CA GLY A 203 7.32 1.41 10.27
C GLY A 203 8.38 0.85 9.30
N PRO A 204 7.97 0.25 8.18
CA PRO A 204 8.85 -0.54 7.31
C PRO A 204 9.94 0.30 6.61
N LEU A 205 9.96 1.61 6.86
CA LEU A 205 10.97 2.53 6.39
C LEU A 205 11.74 3.09 7.58
N LYS A 206 13.00 2.68 7.67
CA LYS A 206 14.04 3.56 8.21
C LYS A 206 14.07 4.80 7.31
N TRP A 207 13.29 5.81 7.66
CA TRP A 207 13.21 7.10 6.96
C TRP A 207 14.51 7.88 7.17
N VAL A 208 15.58 7.46 6.51
CA VAL A 208 16.84 8.14 6.14
C VAL A 208 17.83 7.02 5.84
N ARG A 209 18.46 7.07 4.67
CA ARG A 209 19.60 6.21 4.28
C ARG A 209 20.61 6.16 5.42
N ASP A 210 20.88 4.96 5.92
CA ASP A 210 22.06 4.67 6.72
C ASP A 210 22.96 3.80 5.83
N GLU A 211 24.22 4.22 5.66
CA GLU A 211 25.23 3.59 4.80
C GLU A 211 25.42 2.09 5.10
N ALA A 212 25.03 1.64 6.30
CA ALA A 212 25.11 0.24 6.72
C ALA A 212 23.91 -0.66 6.32
N SER A 213 22.81 -0.13 5.76
CA SER A 213 21.60 -0.93 5.46
C SER A 213 21.21 -0.90 3.97
N GLY A 214 21.75 -1.86 3.22
CA GLY A 214 21.66 -1.88 1.76
C GLY A 214 20.26 -2.03 1.13
N ASP A 215 20.01 -1.15 0.18
CA ASP A 215 19.35 -1.22 -1.15
C ASP A 215 17.93 -1.79 -1.33
N GLY A 216 17.26 -2.28 -0.29
CA GLY A 216 15.87 -2.73 -0.40
C GLY A 216 14.88 -1.74 0.20
N LEU A 217 13.91 -1.28 -0.60
CA LEU A 217 12.79 -0.43 -0.15
C LEU A 217 11.75 -1.19 0.69
N ALA A 218 11.80 -2.52 0.72
CA ALA A 218 10.85 -3.30 1.51
C ALA A 218 11.49 -4.47 2.28
N PRO A 219 10.91 -4.84 3.44
CA PRO A 219 11.60 -5.68 4.43
C PRO A 219 11.92 -7.08 3.93
N SER A 220 13.03 -7.66 4.40
CA SER A 220 13.52 -9.01 4.04
C SER A 220 12.54 -10.16 4.30
N TRP A 221 11.54 -9.96 5.16
CA TRP A 221 10.52 -10.96 5.52
C TRP A 221 9.25 -10.87 4.64
N LEU A 222 9.08 -9.80 3.86
CA LEU A 222 7.91 -9.55 3.03
C LEU A 222 7.76 -10.50 1.83
N PRO A 223 8.82 -11.05 1.19
CA PRO A 223 8.71 -12.14 0.22
C PRO A 223 8.09 -13.41 0.81
N THR A 224 8.32 -13.67 2.11
CA THR A 224 7.73 -14.79 2.85
C THR A 224 6.25 -14.52 3.14
N PHE A 225 5.87 -13.30 3.54
CA PHE A 225 4.48 -12.87 3.66
C PHE A 225 3.72 -12.96 2.33
N ASN A 226 4.32 -12.46 1.24
CA ASN A 226 3.76 -12.51 -0.10
C ASN A 226 3.55 -13.97 -0.57
N ARG A 227 4.40 -14.90 -0.10
CA ARG A 227 4.29 -16.34 -0.35
C ARG A 227 3.12 -17.02 0.38
N TYR A 228 2.68 -16.51 1.53
CA TYR A 228 1.67 -17.17 2.38
C TYR A 228 0.30 -16.49 2.39
N ILE A 229 0.18 -15.21 1.98
CA ILE A 229 -1.10 -14.47 2.04
C ILE A 229 -1.60 -14.06 0.66
N THR A 230 -0.78 -13.36 -0.11
CA THR A 230 -1.13 -12.96 -1.47
C THR A 230 -0.94 -14.12 -2.44
N ASN A 231 0.15 -14.89 -2.41
CA ASN A 231 0.39 -16.01 -3.34
C ASN A 231 -0.71 -17.09 -3.40
N PRO A 232 -1.39 -17.48 -2.30
CA PRO A 232 -2.52 -18.41 -2.38
C PRO A 232 -3.67 -17.86 -3.23
N PHE A 233 -4.00 -16.58 -3.06
CA PHE A 233 -5.05 -15.90 -3.83
C PHE A 233 -4.59 -15.51 -5.24
N THR A 234 -3.32 -15.13 -5.39
CA THR A 234 -2.69 -14.78 -6.66
C THR A 234 -2.54 -16.04 -7.52
N ARG A 235 -2.28 -17.22 -6.94
CA ARG A 235 -2.22 -18.50 -7.69
C ARG A 235 -3.53 -18.88 -8.38
N LEU A 236 -4.69 -18.43 -7.90
CA LEU A 236 -5.98 -18.66 -8.57
C LEU A 236 -6.13 -17.87 -9.89
N TYR A 237 -5.38 -16.78 -10.08
CA TYR A 237 -5.55 -15.86 -11.23
C TYR A 237 -4.23 -15.41 -11.91
N ALA A 238 -3.06 -15.78 -11.38
CA ALA A 238 -1.75 -15.44 -11.93
C ALA A 238 -1.58 -16.06 -13.33
N GLY A 239 -1.14 -15.24 -14.29
CA GLY A 239 -1.05 -15.61 -15.70
C GLY A 239 -2.34 -15.40 -16.52
N LYS A 240 -3.46 -14.98 -15.90
CA LYS A 240 -4.74 -14.73 -16.58
C LYS A 240 -5.14 -13.24 -16.65
N ILE A 241 -4.65 -12.37 -15.75
CA ILE A 241 -5.06 -10.94 -15.68
C ILE A 241 -3.82 -10.03 -15.51
N PRO A 242 -3.64 -8.99 -16.38
CA PRO A 242 -2.57 -8.01 -16.24
C PRO A 242 -2.56 -7.31 -14.86
N PRO A 243 -1.39 -6.93 -14.28
CA PRO A 243 -0.01 -6.99 -14.81
C PRO A 243 0.86 -8.13 -14.23
N TYR A 244 0.27 -9.21 -13.73
CA TYR A 244 1.03 -10.26 -13.01
C TYR A 244 1.65 -11.31 -13.95
N SER A 245 2.96 -11.53 -13.81
CA SER A 245 3.72 -12.61 -14.44
C SER A 245 4.23 -13.60 -13.41
N VAL A 246 4.51 -14.83 -13.81
CA VAL A 246 5.09 -15.86 -12.94
C VAL A 246 6.51 -16.15 -13.38
N ILE A 247 7.50 -15.87 -12.54
CA ILE A 247 8.90 -16.26 -12.76
C ILE A 247 9.09 -17.68 -12.24
N HIS A 248 9.48 -18.58 -13.14
CA HIS A 248 9.89 -19.93 -12.82
C HIS A 248 11.41 -19.95 -12.63
N HIS A 249 11.85 -20.40 -11.46
CA HIS A 249 13.26 -20.46 -11.10
C HIS A 249 13.56 -21.70 -10.26
N ARG A 250 14.83 -22.07 -10.18
CA ARG A 250 15.30 -23.17 -9.32
C ARG A 250 16.11 -22.62 -8.17
N GLY A 251 15.90 -23.16 -6.97
CA GLY A 251 16.66 -22.75 -5.79
C GLY A 251 18.16 -23.01 -5.98
N ARG A 252 18.99 -21.96 -5.94
CA ARG A 252 20.46 -22.09 -6.12
C ARG A 252 21.14 -23.04 -5.13
N LYS A 253 20.56 -23.22 -3.93
CA LYS A 253 21.06 -24.14 -2.89
C LYS A 253 20.33 -25.47 -2.84
N SER A 254 19.07 -25.52 -3.27
CA SER A 254 18.19 -26.69 -3.06
C SER A 254 17.81 -27.42 -4.35
N GLY A 255 18.07 -26.83 -5.53
CA GLY A 255 17.66 -27.35 -6.84
C GLY A 255 16.14 -27.38 -7.09
N ARG A 256 15.32 -27.17 -6.05
CA ARG A 256 13.86 -27.29 -6.11
C ARG A 256 13.27 -26.22 -7.05
N PRO A 257 12.27 -26.58 -7.87
CA PRO A 257 11.56 -25.61 -8.69
C PRO A 257 10.67 -24.72 -7.81
N PHE A 258 10.63 -23.44 -8.15
CA PHE A 258 9.82 -22.42 -7.52
C PHE A 258 9.14 -21.55 -8.59
N ALA A 259 7.93 -21.10 -8.29
CA ALA A 259 7.17 -20.16 -9.11
C ALA A 259 6.86 -18.92 -8.26
N THR A 260 7.31 -17.75 -8.71
CA THR A 260 7.16 -16.49 -7.97
C THR A 260 6.38 -15.50 -8.82
N PRO A 261 5.16 -15.12 -8.41
CA PRO A 261 4.43 -14.08 -9.12
C PRO A 261 5.06 -12.72 -8.84
N VAL A 262 5.26 -11.97 -9.89
CA VAL A 262 5.84 -10.63 -9.90
C VAL A 262 5.00 -9.72 -10.78
N VAL A 263 5.07 -8.43 -10.53
CA VAL A 263 4.65 -7.45 -11.53
C VAL A 263 5.75 -7.39 -12.57
N ALA A 264 5.42 -7.61 -13.83
CA ALA A 264 6.40 -7.51 -14.92
C ALA A 264 5.79 -6.80 -16.13
N ASN A 265 6.64 -6.04 -16.80
CA ASN A 265 6.36 -5.47 -18.11
C ASN A 265 7.27 -6.14 -19.15
N TYR A 266 6.72 -6.41 -20.33
CA TYR A 266 7.45 -6.94 -21.47
C TYR A 266 7.45 -5.86 -22.54
N ARG A 267 8.62 -5.33 -22.88
CA ARG A 267 8.72 -4.24 -23.85
C ARG A 267 10.10 -4.20 -24.47
N ASP A 268 10.18 -3.93 -25.76
CA ASP A 268 11.44 -3.71 -26.48
C ASP A 268 12.45 -4.86 -26.30
N GLY A 269 11.96 -6.10 -26.32
CA GLY A 269 12.79 -7.30 -26.10
C GLY A 269 13.22 -7.51 -24.65
N LEU A 270 12.72 -6.73 -23.69
CA LEU A 270 13.10 -6.78 -22.29
C LEU A 270 11.97 -7.29 -21.40
N LEU A 271 12.33 -8.11 -20.42
CA LEU A 271 11.57 -8.39 -19.22
C LEU A 271 11.97 -7.39 -18.14
N ILE A 272 11.04 -6.52 -17.75
CA ILE A 272 11.25 -5.47 -16.74
C ILE A 272 10.43 -5.80 -15.50
N VAL A 273 11.10 -6.04 -14.37
CA VAL A 273 10.48 -6.39 -13.10
C VAL A 273 10.91 -5.36 -12.04
N PRO A 274 10.01 -4.46 -11.61
CA PRO A 274 10.29 -3.58 -10.48
C PRO A 274 10.63 -4.37 -9.22
N LEU A 275 11.63 -3.90 -8.47
CA LEU A 275 12.12 -4.53 -7.25
C LEU A 275 11.83 -3.65 -6.02
N PRO A 276 10.55 -3.50 -5.61
CA PRO A 276 10.21 -2.75 -4.40
C PRO A 276 10.84 -3.39 -3.14
N TYR A 277 11.18 -4.68 -3.19
CA TYR A 277 11.86 -5.43 -2.12
C TYR A 277 13.39 -5.46 -2.25
N GLY A 278 13.97 -4.67 -3.16
CA GLY A 278 15.40 -4.61 -3.43
C GLY A 278 15.97 -5.82 -4.17
N SER A 279 17.26 -5.75 -4.44
CA SER A 279 18.02 -6.74 -5.21
C SER A 279 18.38 -8.04 -4.45
N LYS A 280 17.96 -8.16 -3.18
CA LYS A 280 18.38 -9.25 -2.28
C LYS A 280 17.38 -10.41 -2.20
N SER A 281 16.29 -10.39 -2.96
CA SER A 281 15.28 -11.45 -2.93
C SER A 281 15.82 -12.79 -3.44
N ASP A 282 15.37 -13.90 -2.85
CA ASP A 282 15.91 -15.22 -3.19
C ASP A 282 15.58 -15.65 -4.62
N TRP A 283 14.40 -15.29 -5.15
CA TRP A 283 14.06 -15.58 -6.54
C TRP A 283 15.00 -14.84 -7.51
N LEU A 284 15.33 -13.57 -7.23
CA LEU A 284 16.23 -12.78 -8.06
C LEU A 284 17.65 -13.35 -8.02
N ARG A 285 18.13 -13.72 -6.82
CA ARG A 285 19.42 -14.38 -6.65
C ARG A 285 19.49 -15.71 -7.39
N ASN A 286 18.39 -16.46 -7.43
CA ASN A 286 18.31 -17.73 -8.14
C ASN A 286 18.41 -17.54 -9.66
N VAL A 287 17.61 -16.62 -10.24
CA VAL A 287 17.66 -16.37 -11.69
C VAL A 287 18.97 -15.72 -12.12
N LYS A 288 19.57 -14.86 -11.28
CA LYS A 288 20.92 -14.33 -11.53
C LYS A 288 21.98 -15.42 -11.50
N ALA A 289 21.93 -16.33 -10.53
CA ALA A 289 22.86 -17.46 -10.46
C ALA A 289 22.70 -18.43 -11.65
N ALA A 290 21.48 -18.58 -12.17
CA ALA A 290 21.20 -19.39 -13.35
C ALA A 290 21.47 -18.68 -14.69
N GLY A 291 21.79 -17.38 -14.67
CA GLY A 291 21.96 -16.55 -15.87
C GLY A 291 20.67 -16.25 -16.64
N GLY A 292 19.51 -16.63 -16.12
CA GLY A 292 18.22 -16.54 -16.81
C GLY A 292 17.11 -17.37 -16.17
N GLY A 293 16.00 -17.50 -16.88
CA GLY A 293 14.87 -18.29 -16.43
C GLY A 293 13.68 -18.21 -17.39
N GLU A 294 12.53 -18.63 -16.89
CA GLU A 294 11.27 -18.59 -17.64
C GLU A 294 10.26 -17.69 -16.92
N ALA A 295 9.50 -16.93 -17.69
CA ALA A 295 8.46 -16.04 -17.21
C ALA A 295 7.14 -16.36 -17.94
N THR A 296 6.08 -16.68 -17.21
CA THR A 296 4.75 -16.88 -17.79
C THR A 296 3.91 -15.62 -17.65
N TYR A 297 3.39 -15.11 -18.76
CA TYR A 297 2.45 -13.99 -18.84
C TYR A 297 1.36 -14.28 -19.86
N ARG A 298 0.08 -13.99 -19.55
CA ARG A 298 -1.07 -14.28 -20.42
C ARG A 298 -1.08 -15.71 -21.00
N ARG A 299 -0.77 -16.70 -20.17
CA ARG A 299 -0.61 -18.14 -20.53
C ARG A 299 0.54 -18.46 -21.51
N GLN A 300 1.36 -17.50 -21.89
CA GLN A 300 2.57 -17.73 -22.68
C GLN A 300 3.79 -17.76 -21.78
N THR A 301 4.62 -18.79 -21.91
CA THR A 301 5.91 -18.88 -21.21
C THR A 301 7.00 -18.41 -22.15
N ARG A 302 7.80 -17.47 -21.65
CA ARG A 302 8.88 -16.77 -22.33
C ARG A 302 10.19 -16.98 -21.58
N LYS A 303 11.27 -17.30 -22.29
CA LYS A 303 12.62 -17.41 -21.73
C LYS A 303 13.26 -16.03 -21.69
N PHE A 304 14.05 -15.82 -20.66
CA PHE A 304 14.88 -14.63 -20.52
C PHE A 304 16.28 -15.02 -20.08
N ALA A 305 17.25 -14.21 -20.50
CA ALA A 305 18.66 -14.34 -20.14
C ALA A 305 19.20 -13.00 -19.60
N ASN A 306 20.41 -13.05 -19.06
CA ASN A 306 21.16 -11.86 -18.64
C ASN A 306 20.40 -10.93 -17.65
N PRO A 307 19.88 -11.47 -16.53
CA PRO A 307 19.17 -10.66 -15.53
C PRO A 307 20.14 -9.71 -14.81
N ARG A 308 19.95 -8.40 -15.04
CA ARG A 308 20.71 -7.30 -14.44
C ARG A 308 19.80 -6.42 -13.60
N VAL A 309 20.36 -5.84 -12.54
CA VAL A 309 19.65 -4.87 -11.70
C VAL A 309 20.11 -3.49 -12.09
N VAL A 310 19.17 -2.59 -12.38
CA VAL A 310 19.44 -1.22 -12.80
C VAL A 310 18.81 -0.25 -11.81
N ASP A 311 19.51 0.84 -11.52
CA ASP A 311 19.08 1.96 -10.68
C ASP A 311 18.90 3.23 -11.51
N ALA A 312 18.60 4.37 -10.87
CA ALA A 312 18.43 5.64 -11.57
C ALA A 312 19.68 6.09 -12.35
N ALA A 313 20.89 5.72 -11.91
CA ALA A 313 22.15 6.12 -12.53
C ALA A 313 22.50 5.27 -13.75
N GLY A 314 22.19 3.97 -13.73
CA GLY A 314 22.43 3.05 -14.86
C GLY A 314 21.30 2.99 -15.90
N ALA A 315 20.22 3.76 -15.73
CA ALA A 315 19.02 3.65 -16.55
C ALA A 315 18.99 4.54 -17.81
N THR A 316 20.05 5.32 -18.09
CA THR A 316 20.10 6.25 -19.23
C THR A 316 19.83 5.58 -20.57
N GLU A 317 20.30 4.35 -20.75
CA GLU A 317 20.13 3.53 -21.96
C GLU A 317 18.80 2.75 -21.99
N LEU A 318 17.98 2.82 -20.93
CA LEU A 318 16.71 2.09 -20.84
C LEU A 318 15.53 2.91 -21.41
N PRO A 319 14.46 2.24 -21.88
CA PRO A 319 13.24 2.91 -22.33
C PRO A 319 12.66 3.86 -21.27
N GLU A 320 12.07 4.98 -21.68
CA GLU A 320 11.61 6.05 -20.76
C GLU A 320 10.70 5.54 -19.63
N GLN A 321 9.82 4.60 -19.95
CA GLN A 321 8.92 3.99 -18.97
C GLN A 321 9.68 3.22 -17.88
N VAL A 322 10.78 2.56 -18.23
CA VAL A 322 11.66 1.87 -17.27
C VAL A 322 12.40 2.88 -16.40
N ARG A 323 12.83 4.00 -17.00
CA ARG A 323 13.46 5.11 -16.26
C ARG A 323 12.53 5.73 -15.21
N ARG A 324 11.21 5.73 -15.44
CA ARG A 324 10.23 6.17 -14.42
C ARG A 324 10.21 5.24 -13.21
N TYR A 325 10.34 3.92 -13.42
CA TYR A 325 10.43 2.96 -12.32
C TYR A 325 11.75 3.08 -11.56
N THR A 326 12.87 3.28 -12.26
CA THR A 326 14.20 3.39 -11.61
C THR A 326 14.37 4.62 -10.72
N ARG A 327 13.58 5.68 -10.96
CA ARG A 327 13.47 6.85 -10.07
C ARG A 327 12.81 6.52 -8.73
N LEU A 328 12.00 5.45 -8.66
CA LEU A 328 11.21 5.08 -7.49
C LEU A 328 11.75 3.82 -6.79
N VAL A 329 12.25 2.84 -7.54
CA VAL A 329 12.72 1.54 -7.06
C VAL A 329 13.83 1.00 -7.97
N GLN A 330 14.71 0.13 -7.49
CA GLN A 330 15.56 -0.65 -8.40
C GLN A 330 14.68 -1.53 -9.30
N VAL A 331 15.14 -1.84 -10.50
CA VAL A 331 14.44 -2.74 -11.44
C VAL A 331 15.36 -3.87 -11.88
N MET A 332 14.83 -5.08 -12.01
CA MET A 332 15.48 -6.12 -12.77
C MET A 332 15.10 -5.95 -14.24
N VAL A 333 16.10 -5.96 -15.11
CA VAL A 333 15.96 -6.06 -16.55
C VAL A 333 16.59 -7.38 -16.99
N ALA A 334 15.93 -8.12 -17.87
CA ALA A 334 16.49 -9.30 -18.51
C ALA A 334 16.12 -9.28 -19.99
N ASP A 335 16.98 -9.87 -20.83
CA ASP A 335 16.79 -9.92 -22.27
C ASP A 335 15.89 -11.12 -22.58
N LEU A 336 14.77 -10.89 -23.28
CA LEU A 336 13.92 -11.96 -23.77
C LEU A 336 14.66 -12.68 -24.91
N VAL A 337 14.71 -14.00 -24.87
CA VAL A 337 15.47 -14.84 -25.81
C VAL A 337 14.56 -15.71 -26.68
N ASP A 338 13.31 -15.28 -26.84
CA ASP A 338 12.27 -15.96 -27.61
C ASP A 338 12.10 -15.38 -29.01
#